data_AF-A0A9Q7E7C5-F1
#
_entry.id   AF-A0A9Q7E7C5-F1
#
_cell.length_a   1.000
_cell.length_b   1.000
_cell.length_c   1.000
_cell.angle_alpha   90.00
_cell.angle_beta   90.00
_cell.angle_gamma   90.00
#
_symmetry.space_group_name_H-M   'P 1'
#
loop_
_entity.id
_entity.type
_entity.pdbx_description
1 polymer ?
#
loop_
_entity_poly.entity_id
_entity_poly.type
_entity_poly.pdbx_seq_one_letter_code
_entity_poly.pdbx_strand_id
1 'polypeptide(L)'
;MTKSKYTFHMKRKTLLGLVLLSTVSFISCKQEKKADPVVSPSTEQTATPQPETAVDTVALKKQIEQEKETLSKPYNEDEDAQAKLNELVAQAKKEGKYVFVQAGGNWCIWCLRFNDFVQKTPELKQIVDQNFVYYHLNYSQKNKNKAVFNAYAPNARGIGYPFFFVLDGNGEVTNIISSGELEEGKGYSLEKVKQMFIDQAPKK
;
A
#
# COMPACT_ATOMS: atom_id res chain seq x y z
N MET A 1 -25.69 48.22 23.40
CA MET A 1 -25.06 48.05 22.06
C MET A 1 -25.17 46.57 21.68
N THR A 2 -26.34 46.10 21.21
CA THR A 2 -26.75 45.90 19.80
C THR A 2 -25.92 44.89 18.98
N LYS A 3 -26.53 43.70 18.80
CA LYS A 3 -26.52 42.76 17.64
C LYS A 3 -25.15 42.10 17.31
N SER A 4 -25.03 40.84 16.90
CA SER A 4 -25.91 40.04 16.04
C SER A 4 -25.57 38.54 16.19
N LYS A 5 -26.57 37.69 16.42
CA LYS A 5 -26.46 36.23 16.28
C LYS A 5 -26.77 35.89 14.83
N TYR A 6 -25.79 35.40 14.07
CA TYR A 6 -26.03 34.86 12.74
C TYR A 6 -26.34 33.37 12.84
N THR A 7 -27.63 33.04 12.68
CA THR A 7 -28.13 31.67 12.57
C THR A 7 -28.14 31.30 11.08
N PHE A 8 -27.29 30.37 10.67
CA PHE A 8 -27.30 29.86 9.30
C PHE A 8 -28.37 28.77 9.17
N HIS A 9 -29.47 29.10 8.48
CA HIS A 9 -30.57 28.19 8.15
C HIS A 9 -30.33 27.61 6.75
N MET A 10 -29.82 26.38 6.67
CA MET A 10 -29.74 25.66 5.39
C MET A 10 -30.98 24.79 5.22
N LYS A 11 -31.83 25.17 4.27
CA LYS A 11 -33.10 24.51 3.92
C LYS A 11 -32.84 23.10 3.35
N ARG A 12 -33.45 22.10 3.97
CA ARG A 12 -33.65 20.75 3.39
C ARG A 12 -34.48 20.88 2.10
N LYS A 13 -33.97 20.36 0.98
CA LYS A 13 -34.75 20.09 -0.22
C LYS A 13 -34.86 18.58 -0.38
N THR A 14 -36.01 18.05 0.01
CA THR A 14 -36.48 16.72 -0.34
C THR A 14 -36.97 16.77 -1.78
N LEU A 15 -36.45 15.92 -2.68
CA LEU A 15 -37.11 15.65 -3.95
C LEU A 15 -37.37 14.14 -4.06
N LEU A 16 -38.65 13.82 -3.99
CA LEU A 16 -39.26 12.53 -4.32
C LEU A 16 -39.26 12.38 -5.84
N GLY A 17 -38.83 11.22 -6.37
CA GLY A 17 -38.94 10.89 -7.79
C GLY A 17 -39.26 9.40 -7.96
N LEU A 18 -40.50 9.14 -8.39
CA LEU A 18 -41.18 7.85 -8.48
C LEU A 18 -40.73 7.01 -9.70
N VAL A 19 -40.54 5.70 -9.45
CA VAL A 19 -40.94 4.49 -10.22
C VAL A 19 -41.20 4.59 -11.73
N LEU A 20 -40.49 3.75 -12.50
CA LEU A 20 -41.07 3.03 -13.65
C LEU A 20 -40.55 1.58 -13.65
N LEU A 21 -41.47 0.66 -13.32
CA LEU A 21 -41.34 -0.79 -13.48
C LEU A 21 -41.69 -1.14 -14.95
N SER A 22 -40.83 -1.88 -15.63
CA SER A 22 -41.15 -2.56 -16.89
C SER A 22 -40.80 -4.04 -16.79
N THR A 23 -41.83 -4.83 -16.47
CA THR A 23 -42.04 -6.22 -16.92
C THR A 23 -42.18 -6.20 -18.45
N VAL A 24 -41.86 -7.18 -19.30
CA VAL A 24 -42.11 -8.64 -19.39
C VAL A 24 -41.24 -9.10 -20.61
N SER A 25 -40.70 -10.31 -20.74
CA SER A 25 -41.40 -11.51 -21.22
C SER A 25 -40.42 -12.69 -21.33
N PHE A 26 -40.89 -13.86 -20.89
CA PHE A 26 -40.32 -15.17 -21.15
C PHE A 26 -40.55 -15.57 -22.62
N ILE A 27 -39.53 -16.14 -23.28
CA ILE A 27 -39.73 -17.08 -24.39
C ILE A 27 -39.04 -18.38 -24.01
N SER A 28 -39.85 -19.44 -24.04
CA SER A 28 -39.56 -20.81 -23.63
C SER A 28 -39.26 -21.70 -24.84
N CYS A 29 -38.34 -22.65 -24.62
CA CYS A 29 -38.16 -23.98 -25.24
C CYS A 29 -38.05 -24.13 -26.78
N LYS A 30 -36.97 -24.81 -27.23
CA LYS A 30 -37.01 -26.26 -27.50
C LYS A 30 -35.63 -26.90 -27.74
N GLN A 31 -35.47 -28.10 -27.18
CA GLN A 31 -34.39 -29.08 -27.39
C GLN A 31 -34.66 -30.00 -28.58
N GLU A 32 -33.60 -30.57 -29.16
CA GLU A 32 -33.42 -31.99 -29.52
C GLU A 32 -31.93 -32.35 -29.20
N LYS A 33 -31.52 -33.24 -28.26
CA LYS A 33 -31.62 -34.72 -28.15
C LYS A 33 -31.06 -35.42 -29.40
N LYS A 34 -30.09 -36.34 -29.41
CA LYS A 34 -29.45 -37.36 -28.51
C LYS A 34 -28.04 -37.67 -29.13
N ALA A 35 -27.06 -38.35 -28.54
CA ALA A 35 -27.07 -39.59 -27.76
C ALA A 35 -25.71 -39.83 -27.07
N ASP A 36 -25.72 -40.33 -25.83
CA ASP A 36 -24.67 -41.15 -25.21
C ASP A 36 -24.85 -42.63 -25.65
N PRO A 37 -24.03 -43.65 -25.27
CA PRO A 37 -22.92 -43.69 -24.29
C PRO A 37 -21.70 -44.57 -24.68
N VAL A 38 -20.54 -44.42 -24.01
CA VAL A 38 -19.65 -45.56 -23.67
C VAL A 38 -18.92 -45.24 -22.35
N VAL A 39 -18.89 -46.24 -21.46
CA VAL A 39 -18.39 -46.22 -20.06
C VAL A 39 -17.01 -46.91 -19.97
N SER A 40 -16.08 -46.26 -19.24
CA SER A 40 -14.96 -46.78 -18.40
C SER A 40 -13.77 -47.54 -19.02
N PRO A 41 -12.64 -47.78 -18.29
CA PRO A 41 -12.03 -47.07 -17.14
C PRO A 41 -10.51 -46.78 -17.31
N SER A 42 -9.89 -46.09 -16.34
CA SER A 42 -8.43 -46.04 -16.01
C SER A 42 -7.48 -45.51 -17.11
N THR A 43 -6.64 -44.52 -16.85
CA THR A 43 -5.35 -44.74 -16.18
C THR A 43 -4.73 -43.39 -15.80
N GLU A 44 -4.30 -43.32 -14.55
CA GLU A 44 -3.28 -42.43 -14.01
C GLU A 44 -2.07 -42.33 -14.97
N GLN A 45 -1.97 -41.23 -15.71
CA GLN A 45 -0.75 -40.89 -16.46
C GLN A 45 -0.06 -39.72 -15.77
N THR A 46 0.78 -40.12 -14.83
CA THR A 46 2.10 -39.57 -14.52
C THR A 46 2.66 -38.75 -15.69
N ALA A 47 2.44 -37.44 -15.65
CA ALA A 47 3.28 -36.50 -16.38
C ALA A 47 4.58 -36.38 -15.58
N THR A 48 5.65 -36.95 -16.14
CA THR A 48 7.03 -36.84 -15.67
C THR A 48 7.40 -35.36 -15.45
N PRO A 49 8.00 -34.99 -14.31
CA PRO A 49 8.44 -33.62 -14.07
C PRO A 49 9.66 -33.31 -14.94
N GLN A 50 9.56 -32.24 -15.74
CA GLN A 50 10.73 -31.64 -16.40
C GLN A 50 11.67 -31.06 -15.33
N PRO A 51 13.00 -31.29 -15.41
CA PRO A 51 13.95 -30.83 -14.40
C PRO A 51 14.39 -29.40 -14.71
N GLU A 52 13.55 -28.43 -14.35
CA GLU A 52 13.94 -27.02 -14.26
C GLU A 52 13.49 -26.48 -12.89
N THR A 53 14.45 -26.49 -11.95
CA THR A 53 14.45 -25.83 -10.63
C THR A 53 13.16 -25.87 -9.81
N ALA A 54 12.89 -27.02 -9.17
CA ALA A 54 12.08 -27.05 -7.95
C ALA A 54 12.80 -26.25 -6.85
N VAL A 55 12.50 -24.94 -6.75
CA VAL A 55 12.94 -24.12 -5.63
C VAL A 55 12.32 -24.70 -4.38
N ASP A 56 13.15 -25.18 -3.44
CA ASP A 56 12.70 -25.62 -2.12
C ASP A 56 12.10 -24.43 -1.37
N THR A 57 10.79 -24.27 -1.50
CA THR A 57 10.02 -23.17 -0.90
C THR A 57 10.08 -23.20 0.63
N VAL A 58 10.43 -24.33 1.25
CA VAL A 58 10.59 -24.46 2.70
C VAL A 58 11.93 -23.84 3.12
N ALA A 59 13.01 -24.18 2.41
CA ALA A 59 14.32 -23.57 2.65
C ALA A 59 14.29 -22.05 2.43
N LEU A 60 13.63 -21.58 1.37
CA LEU A 60 13.51 -20.14 1.08
C LEU A 60 12.74 -19.37 2.18
N LYS A 61 11.62 -19.92 2.67
CA LYS A 61 10.86 -19.30 3.77
C LYS A 61 11.69 -19.20 5.05
N LYS A 62 12.44 -20.25 5.38
CA LYS A 62 13.34 -20.27 6.54
C LYS A 62 14.42 -19.20 6.42
N GLN A 63 15.03 -19.07 5.25
CA GLN A 63 16.03 -18.04 4.98
C GLN A 63 15.46 -16.63 5.13
N ILE A 64 14.27 -16.37 4.60
CA ILE A 64 13.60 -15.07 4.73
C ILE A 64 13.32 -14.73 6.20
N GLU A 65 12.87 -15.69 6.99
CA GLU A 65 12.61 -15.43 8.42
C GLU A 65 13.91 -15.14 9.17
N GLN A 66 14.97 -15.93 8.91
CA GLN A 66 16.29 -15.67 9.50
C GLN A 66 16.85 -14.30 9.11
N GLU A 67 16.68 -13.89 7.86
CA GLU A 67 17.09 -12.56 7.40
C GLU A 67 16.31 -11.47 8.14
N LYS A 68 14.97 -11.60 8.22
CA LYS A 68 14.12 -10.64 8.94
C LYS A 68 14.60 -10.39 10.36
N GLU A 69 15.10 -11.40 11.07
CA GLU A 69 15.58 -11.27 12.45
C GLU A 69 16.89 -10.50 12.58
N THR A 70 17.66 -10.37 11.50
CA THR A 70 18.87 -9.54 11.49
C THR A 70 18.61 -8.09 11.09
N LEU A 71 17.42 -7.81 10.54
CA LEU A 71 17.01 -6.48 10.11
C LEU A 71 16.34 -5.71 11.25
N SER A 72 16.54 -4.39 11.24
CA SER A 72 15.84 -3.49 12.16
C SER A 72 14.32 -3.59 12.01
N LYS A 73 13.59 -3.37 13.10
CA LYS A 73 12.12 -3.46 13.17
C LYS A 73 11.51 -2.08 13.45
N PRO A 74 11.50 -1.16 12.47
CA PRO A 74 11.22 0.25 12.74
C PRO A 74 9.72 0.58 12.91
N TYR A 75 8.82 -0.36 12.62
CA TYR A 75 7.38 -0.12 12.69
C TYR A 75 6.86 -0.28 14.11
N ASN A 76 6.27 0.77 14.67
CA ASN A 76 5.62 0.72 15.98
C ASN A 76 4.12 0.45 15.79
N GLU A 77 3.61 -0.66 16.31
CA GLU A 77 2.19 -0.98 16.20
C GLU A 77 1.31 -0.35 17.29
N ASP A 78 1.92 0.19 18.35
CA ASP A 78 1.24 0.77 19.51
C ASP A 78 1.18 2.31 19.46
N GLU A 79 1.76 2.93 18.45
CA GLU A 79 1.73 4.39 18.29
C GLU A 79 0.38 4.90 17.78
N ASP A 80 0.00 6.10 18.22
CA ASP A 80 -1.03 6.90 17.55
C ASP A 80 -0.42 7.53 16.29
N ALA A 81 -0.61 6.84 15.16
CA ALA A 81 -0.08 7.28 13.87
C ALA A 81 -0.58 8.67 13.45
N GLN A 82 -1.81 9.05 13.80
CA GLN A 82 -2.33 10.37 13.41
C GLN A 82 -1.65 11.47 14.22
N ALA A 83 -1.53 11.28 15.53
CA ALA A 83 -0.81 12.21 16.39
C ALA A 83 0.67 12.33 15.95
N LYS A 84 1.30 11.20 15.61
CA LYS A 84 2.69 11.19 15.15
C LYS A 84 2.87 11.91 13.83
N LEU A 85 1.99 11.68 12.84
CA LEU A 85 2.05 12.42 11.58
C LEU A 85 1.90 13.93 11.77
N ASN A 86 1.00 14.37 12.67
CA ASN A 86 0.84 15.79 12.97
C ASN A 86 2.13 16.41 13.54
N GLU A 87 2.81 15.70 14.44
CA GLU A 87 4.12 16.10 14.99
C GLU A 87 5.18 16.22 13.88
N LEU A 88 5.28 15.19 13.02
CA LEU A 88 6.30 15.12 11.98
C LEU A 88 6.07 16.15 10.86
N VAL A 89 4.82 16.44 10.50
CA VAL A 89 4.50 17.53 9.57
C VAL A 89 4.90 18.88 10.16
N ALA A 90 4.63 19.11 11.45
CA ALA A 90 5.05 20.34 12.12
C ALA A 90 6.59 20.47 12.18
N GLN A 91 7.32 19.36 12.39
CA GLN A 91 8.77 19.33 12.30
C GLN A 91 9.26 19.63 10.87
N ALA A 92 8.74 18.91 9.87
CA ALA A 92 9.13 19.04 8.48
C ALA A 92 8.93 20.49 7.98
N LYS A 93 7.80 21.12 8.33
CA LYS A 93 7.54 22.54 8.02
C LYS A 93 8.61 23.47 8.58
N LYS A 94 9.07 23.26 9.81
CA LYS A 94 10.13 24.08 10.44
C LYS A 94 11.48 23.85 9.79
N GLU A 95 11.77 22.62 9.37
CA GLU A 95 13.03 22.24 8.73
C GLU A 95 13.07 22.53 7.22
N GLY A 96 11.96 22.99 6.62
CA GLY A 96 11.86 23.15 5.17
C GLY A 96 11.91 21.82 4.40
N LYS A 97 11.43 20.75 5.04
CA LYS A 97 11.40 19.37 4.54
C LYS A 97 9.97 18.91 4.30
N TYR A 98 9.83 17.76 3.63
CA TYR A 98 8.59 17.00 3.56
C TYR A 98 8.63 15.79 4.48
N VAL A 99 7.50 15.13 4.74
CA VAL A 99 7.48 13.84 5.44
C VAL A 99 7.44 12.73 4.39
N PHE A 100 8.43 11.86 4.38
CA PHE A 100 8.41 10.65 3.56
C PHE A 100 7.89 9.50 4.40
N VAL A 101 6.72 8.96 4.05
CA VAL A 101 6.08 7.89 4.81
C VAL A 101 6.24 6.57 4.07
N GLN A 102 6.93 5.64 4.70
CA GLN A 102 7.00 4.24 4.30
C GLN A 102 5.91 3.44 5.01
N ALA A 103 4.84 3.11 4.30
CA ALA A 103 3.78 2.25 4.79
C ALA A 103 4.21 0.77 4.72
N GLY A 104 3.99 0.02 5.80
CA GLY A 104 4.37 -1.39 5.86
C GLY A 104 4.27 -1.95 7.26
N GLY A 105 5.07 -2.97 7.58
CA GLY A 105 5.11 -3.52 8.93
C GLY A 105 6.30 -4.46 9.12
N ASN A 106 6.62 -4.78 10.38
CA ASN A 106 7.76 -5.63 10.75
C ASN A 106 7.67 -7.08 10.22
N TRP A 107 6.49 -7.49 9.75
CA TRP A 107 6.24 -8.79 9.11
C TRP A 107 6.67 -8.84 7.63
N CYS A 108 6.91 -7.69 7.00
CA CYS A 108 7.15 -7.54 5.57
C CYS A 108 8.66 -7.47 5.26
N ILE A 109 9.24 -8.54 4.69
CA ILE A 109 10.68 -8.58 4.37
C ILE A 109 11.09 -7.45 3.41
N TRP A 110 10.30 -7.16 2.39
CA TRP A 110 10.57 -6.08 1.44
C TRP A 110 10.61 -4.70 2.10
N CYS A 111 9.77 -4.49 3.12
CA CYS A 111 9.74 -3.27 3.91
C CYS A 111 11.02 -3.12 4.74
N LEU A 112 11.46 -4.20 5.38
CA LEU A 112 12.69 -4.20 6.17
C LEU A 112 13.92 -4.03 5.28
N ARG A 113 13.96 -4.68 4.12
CA ARG A 113 15.02 -4.51 3.12
C ARG A 113 15.08 -3.08 2.60
N PHE A 114 13.94 -2.44 2.34
CA PHE A 114 13.93 -1.05 1.85
C PHE A 114 14.52 -0.11 2.91
N ASN A 115 14.07 -0.25 4.16
CA ASN A 115 14.63 0.55 5.25
C ASN A 115 16.14 0.30 5.40
N ASP A 116 16.57 -0.96 5.46
CA ASP A 116 18.00 -1.29 5.58
C ASP A 116 18.84 -0.72 4.43
N PHE A 117 18.32 -0.83 3.20
CA PHE A 117 18.95 -0.28 2.00
C PHE A 117 19.13 1.23 2.08
N VAL A 118 18.08 1.97 2.46
CA VAL A 118 18.15 3.43 2.65
C VAL A 118 19.11 3.80 3.77
N GLN A 119 19.06 3.12 4.93
CA GLN A 119 19.88 3.46 6.08
C GLN A 119 21.38 3.16 5.87
N LYS A 120 21.70 2.08 5.14
CA LYS A 120 23.08 1.64 4.91
C LYS A 120 23.72 2.18 3.65
N THR A 121 22.96 2.83 2.77
CA THR A 121 23.49 3.40 1.53
C THR A 121 23.71 4.90 1.70
N PRO A 122 24.96 5.39 1.83
CA PRO A 122 25.24 6.77 2.22
C PRO A 122 24.63 7.81 1.29
N GLU A 123 24.61 7.56 -0.02
CA GLU A 123 24.00 8.49 -0.99
C GLU A 123 22.49 8.61 -0.84
N LEU A 124 21.77 7.52 -0.58
CA LEU A 124 20.33 7.55 -0.32
C LEU A 124 20.05 8.24 1.01
N LYS A 125 20.79 7.87 2.05
CA LYS A 125 20.66 8.45 3.38
C LYS A 125 20.89 9.96 3.36
N GLN A 126 21.88 10.44 2.62
CA GLN A 126 22.13 11.87 2.47
C GLN A 126 20.96 12.60 1.83
N ILE A 127 20.38 12.07 0.74
CA ILE A 127 19.21 12.67 0.09
C ILE A 127 18.02 12.68 1.06
N VAL A 128 17.81 11.58 1.79
CA VAL A 128 16.72 11.47 2.76
C VAL A 128 16.88 12.50 3.88
N ASP A 129 18.02 12.51 4.57
CA ASP A 129 18.26 13.37 5.72
C ASP A 129 18.20 14.87 5.36
N GLN A 130 18.54 15.23 4.11
CA GLN A 130 18.48 16.60 3.61
C GLN A 130 17.06 17.08 3.29
N ASN A 131 16.19 16.21 2.79
CA ASN A 131 14.92 16.62 2.17
C ASN A 131 13.68 16.16 2.93
N PHE A 132 13.81 15.13 3.78
CA PHE A 132 12.67 14.46 4.39
C PHE A 132 12.82 14.26 5.90
N VAL A 133 11.68 14.29 6.57
CA VAL A 133 11.46 13.60 7.84
C VAL A 133 10.93 12.21 7.49
N TYR A 134 11.70 11.16 7.78
CA TYR A 134 11.38 9.79 7.37
C TYR A 134 10.54 9.07 8.43
N TYR A 135 9.43 8.45 8.04
CA TYR A 135 8.49 7.81 8.96
C TYR A 135 8.03 6.43 8.49
N HIS A 136 7.90 5.50 9.44
CA HIS A 136 7.44 4.14 9.21
C HIS A 136 6.02 3.98 9.74
N LEU A 137 5.02 4.09 8.85
CA LEU A 137 3.63 3.91 9.23
C LEU A 137 3.27 2.42 9.29
N ASN A 138 2.97 1.93 10.50
CA ASN A 138 2.62 0.53 10.70
C ASN A 138 1.26 0.15 10.09
N TYR A 139 1.23 -1.02 9.47
CA TYR A 139 0.05 -1.85 9.26
C TYR A 139 0.37 -3.23 9.82
N SER A 140 -0.45 -3.73 10.73
CA SER A 140 -0.38 -5.09 11.25
C SER A 140 -1.78 -5.66 11.47
N GLN A 141 -1.87 -6.94 11.82
CA GLN A 141 -3.16 -7.53 12.19
C GLN A 141 -3.76 -6.86 13.44
N LYS A 142 -2.89 -6.48 14.39
CA LYS A 142 -3.24 -5.79 15.65
C LYS A 142 -3.66 -4.34 15.40
N ASN A 143 -2.86 -3.59 14.64
CA ASN A 143 -3.14 -2.21 14.31
C ASN A 143 -3.04 -1.96 12.81
N LYS A 144 -4.19 -1.81 12.16
CA LYS A 144 -4.29 -1.59 10.72
C LYS A 144 -4.19 -0.13 10.31
N ASN A 145 -4.18 0.82 11.26
CA ASN A 145 -4.19 2.26 11.00
C ASN A 145 -5.21 2.70 9.93
N LYS A 146 -6.40 2.06 9.91
CA LYS A 146 -7.38 2.21 8.82
C LYS A 146 -7.79 3.67 8.57
N ALA A 147 -7.99 4.45 9.63
CA ALA A 147 -8.39 5.85 9.52
C ALA A 147 -7.30 6.68 8.83
N VAL A 148 -6.03 6.51 9.26
CA VAL A 148 -4.86 7.18 8.66
C VAL A 148 -4.71 6.79 7.19
N PHE A 149 -4.75 5.49 6.86
CA PHE A 149 -4.64 5.07 5.46
C PHE A 149 -5.79 5.57 4.59
N ASN A 150 -7.03 5.62 5.11
CA ASN A 150 -8.15 6.19 4.36
C ASN A 150 -8.01 7.70 4.14
N ALA A 151 -7.39 8.43 5.07
CA ALA A 151 -7.19 9.87 4.97
C ALA A 151 -6.06 10.23 3.99
N TYR A 152 -4.92 9.54 4.09
CA TYR A 152 -3.70 9.91 3.36
C TYR A 152 -3.41 9.06 2.12
N ALA A 153 -3.95 7.84 2.05
CA ALA A 153 -3.68 6.92 0.96
C ALA A 153 -4.93 6.11 0.53
N PRO A 154 -6.09 6.76 0.28
CA PRO A 154 -7.35 6.05 -0.02
C PRO A 154 -7.27 5.17 -1.27
N ASN A 155 -6.39 5.52 -2.21
CA ASN A 155 -6.19 4.83 -3.48
C ASN A 155 -5.03 3.82 -3.45
N ALA A 156 -4.38 3.61 -2.30
CA ALA A 156 -3.27 2.66 -2.18
C ALA A 156 -3.71 1.20 -2.02
N ARG A 157 -5.02 0.92 -2.08
CA ARG A 157 -5.54 -0.45 -2.02
C ARG A 157 -5.05 -1.24 -3.22
N GLY A 158 -4.26 -2.29 -2.97
CA GLY A 158 -3.74 -3.19 -4.00
C GLY A 158 -2.30 -2.91 -4.46
N ILE A 159 -1.65 -1.85 -3.96
CA ILE A 159 -0.29 -1.46 -4.38
C ILE A 159 0.83 -2.34 -3.77
N GLY A 160 0.50 -3.20 -2.80
CA GLY A 160 1.49 -4.02 -2.10
C GLY A 160 2.28 -3.22 -1.07
N TYR A 161 3.06 -3.92 -0.24
CA TYR A 161 3.93 -3.29 0.77
C TYR A 161 5.41 -3.62 0.50
N PRO A 162 6.34 -2.66 0.71
CA PRO A 162 6.06 -1.30 1.13
C PRO A 162 5.41 -0.48 0.01
N PHE A 163 4.66 0.53 0.38
CA PHE A 163 4.35 1.64 -0.52
C PHE A 163 4.68 2.93 0.21
N PHE A 164 4.79 4.01 -0.53
CA PHE A 164 5.19 5.29 0.01
C PHE A 164 4.13 6.35 -0.27
N PHE A 165 4.06 7.34 0.60
CA PHE A 165 3.41 8.59 0.28
C PHE A 165 4.17 9.74 0.93
N VAL A 166 4.05 10.92 0.36
CA VAL A 166 4.80 12.09 0.78
C VAL A 166 3.84 13.16 1.23
N LEU A 167 4.09 13.74 2.40
CA LEU A 167 3.33 14.88 2.92
C LEU A 167 4.16 16.14 2.81
N ASP A 168 3.58 17.21 2.28
CA ASP A 168 4.24 18.51 2.25
C ASP A 168 4.29 19.17 3.65
N GLY A 169 4.85 20.39 3.73
CA GLY A 169 4.91 21.17 4.97
C GLY A 169 3.54 21.63 5.52
N ASN A 170 2.44 21.37 4.82
CA ASN A 170 1.07 21.60 5.28
C ASN A 170 0.34 20.28 5.62
N GLY A 171 1.00 19.13 5.42
CA GLY A 171 0.43 17.81 5.67
C GLY A 171 -0.42 17.30 4.50
N GLU A 172 -0.34 17.92 3.32
CA GLU A 172 -1.05 17.48 2.12
C GLU A 172 -0.25 16.40 1.40
N VAL A 173 -0.96 15.37 0.91
CA VAL A 173 -0.33 14.27 0.18
C VAL A 173 0.06 14.76 -1.21
N THR A 174 1.36 14.74 -1.52
CA THR A 174 1.86 15.15 -2.83
C THR A 174 1.88 13.99 -3.82
N ASN A 175 2.15 12.77 -3.34
CA ASN A 175 2.22 11.58 -4.19
C ASN A 175 2.03 10.28 -3.38
N ILE A 176 1.63 9.21 -4.08
CA ILE A 176 1.59 7.83 -3.59
C ILE A 176 2.38 6.97 -4.57
N ILE A 177 3.31 6.17 -4.07
CA ILE A 177 4.34 5.50 -4.86
C ILE A 177 4.37 4.02 -4.51
N SER A 178 4.33 3.16 -5.53
CA SER A 178 4.53 1.72 -5.39
C SER A 178 6.01 1.39 -5.27
N SER A 179 6.39 0.44 -4.38
CA SER A 179 7.78 -0.05 -4.36
C SER A 179 8.12 -0.96 -5.53
N GLY A 180 7.12 -1.59 -6.18
CA GLY A 180 7.36 -2.65 -7.15
C GLY A 180 8.24 -2.23 -8.33
N GLU A 181 8.14 -0.98 -8.78
CA GLU A 181 8.98 -0.48 -9.88
C GLU A 181 10.44 -0.24 -9.46
N LEU A 182 10.69 -0.10 -8.16
CA LEU A 182 12.00 0.16 -7.56
C LEU A 182 12.78 -1.14 -7.28
N GLU A 183 12.11 -2.29 -7.29
CA GLU A 183 12.69 -3.58 -6.96
C GLU A 183 13.70 -4.06 -8.02
N GLU A 184 14.75 -4.75 -7.57
CA GLU A 184 15.75 -5.41 -8.40
C GLU A 184 16.32 -6.63 -7.67
N GLY A 185 16.19 -7.81 -8.29
CA GLY A 185 16.62 -9.08 -7.70
C GLY A 185 15.92 -9.37 -6.36
N LYS A 186 16.69 -9.44 -5.27
CA LYS A 186 16.17 -9.65 -3.90
C LYS A 186 16.09 -8.35 -3.09
N GLY A 187 16.32 -7.20 -3.71
CA GLY A 187 16.36 -5.90 -3.05
C GLY A 187 15.87 -4.79 -3.98
N TYR A 188 16.52 -3.64 -3.93
CA TYR A 188 16.10 -2.45 -4.66
C TYR A 188 17.23 -1.91 -5.53
N SER A 189 16.85 -1.33 -6.67
CA SER A 189 17.78 -0.67 -7.57
C SER A 189 18.19 0.69 -7.01
N LEU A 190 19.49 0.93 -6.86
CA LEU A 190 20.02 2.18 -6.33
C LEU A 190 19.55 3.39 -7.13
N GLU A 191 19.73 3.33 -8.46
CA GLU A 191 19.38 4.43 -9.38
C GLU A 191 17.88 4.77 -9.31
N LYS A 192 17.01 3.76 -9.30
CA LYS A 192 15.56 3.99 -9.24
C LYS A 192 15.12 4.60 -7.91
N VAL A 193 15.65 4.08 -6.80
CA VAL A 193 15.32 4.59 -5.46
C VAL A 193 15.84 6.01 -5.28
N LYS A 194 17.07 6.28 -5.74
CA LYS A 194 17.66 7.62 -5.73
C LYS A 194 16.82 8.61 -6.53
N GLN A 195 16.44 8.25 -7.76
CA GLN A 195 15.63 9.11 -8.61
C GLN A 195 14.25 9.37 -7.98
N MET A 196 13.62 8.34 -7.41
CA MET A 196 12.36 8.49 -6.68
C MET A 196 12.48 9.53 -5.56
N PHE A 197 13.52 9.46 -4.71
CA PHE A 197 13.71 10.46 -3.66
C PHE A 197 13.97 11.86 -4.20
N ILE A 198 14.71 12.01 -5.29
CA ILE A 198 14.95 13.31 -5.94
C ILE A 198 13.62 13.90 -6.46
N ASP A 199 12.81 13.09 -7.13
CA ASP A 199 11.53 13.53 -7.71
C ASP A 199 10.52 13.95 -6.65
N GLN A 200 10.61 13.37 -5.44
CA GLN A 200 9.72 13.68 -4.33
C GLN A 200 10.21 14.81 -3.42
N ALA A 201 11.43 15.31 -3.61
CA ALA A 201 12.01 16.32 -2.73
C ALA A 201 11.25 17.66 -2.83
N PRO A 202 11.22 18.47 -1.75
CA PRO A 202 10.67 19.82 -1.80
C PRO A 202 11.30 20.63 -2.95
N LYS A 203 10.47 21.27 -3.76
CA LYS A 203 10.93 22.22 -4.79
C LYS A 203 11.31 23.52 -4.09
N LYS A 204 12.59 23.87 -4.14
CA LYS A 204 13.13 25.12 -3.58
C LYS A 204 12.90 26.30 -4.52
#